data_AF-Q8N0N2-F1
#
_entry.id   AF-Q8N0N2-F1
#
_cell.length_a   1.000
_cell.length_b   1.000
_cell.length_c   1.000
_cell.angle_alpha   90.00
_cell.angle_beta   90.00
_cell.angle_gamma   90.00
#
_symmetry.space_group_name_H-M   'P 1'
#
loop_
_entity.id
_entity.type
_entity.pdbx_description
1 polymer ?
#
loop_
_entity_poly.entity_id
_entity_poly.type
_entity_poly.pdbx_seq_one_letter_code
_entity_poly.pdbx_strand_id
1 'polypeptide(L)'
;MMLYICLAFAVFGASTAQDIGSICHSNRLQHTEDQVIERIVQMMNTDFDSVISRKEVLVFFAELMGIQLGGLINLVNDMTNEQLLQAAAGVSIEKESFSHAWHARFHDNYDFVYATFDRFDISNDGLINALEIEAIVNSALAHGDKNHDGKLETEELVSFLESIYKNC
;
A
#
# COMPACT_ATOMS: atom_id res chain seq x y z
N MET A 1 5.24 -4.80 -70.91
CA MET A 1 4.55 -5.87 -70.16
C MET A 1 5.58 -6.64 -69.36
N MET A 2 5.68 -6.35 -68.06
CA MET A 2 6.37 -7.07 -66.97
C MET A 2 6.36 -6.10 -65.78
N LEU A 3 5.20 -5.93 -65.16
CA LEU A 3 4.75 -6.55 -63.90
C LEU A 3 5.61 -6.12 -62.70
N TYR A 4 5.09 -5.10 -61.99
CA TYR A 4 5.50 -4.66 -60.66
C TYR A 4 5.16 -5.74 -59.63
N ILE A 5 6.12 -6.12 -58.77
CA ILE A 5 5.82 -6.71 -57.48
C ILE A 5 6.65 -5.99 -56.43
N CYS A 6 6.00 -5.02 -55.77
CA CYS A 6 6.42 -4.50 -54.47
C CYS A 6 6.18 -5.59 -53.42
N LEU A 7 7.20 -5.95 -52.65
CA LEU A 7 7.01 -6.59 -51.35
C LEU A 7 7.99 -5.98 -50.36
N ALA A 8 7.53 -4.90 -49.75
CA ALA A 8 8.11 -4.32 -48.55
C ALA A 8 7.75 -5.23 -47.37
N PHE A 9 8.74 -5.97 -46.85
CA PHE A 9 8.67 -6.52 -45.50
C PHE A 9 9.46 -5.60 -44.57
N ALA A 10 8.84 -4.48 -44.21
CA ALA A 10 9.24 -3.73 -43.03
C ALA A 10 8.58 -4.40 -41.82
N VAL A 11 9.23 -5.44 -41.28
CA VAL A 11 8.96 -5.91 -39.92
C VAL A 11 9.76 -5.00 -38.99
N PHE A 12 9.25 -3.79 -38.77
CA PHE A 12 9.61 -3.05 -37.57
C PHE A 12 8.60 -3.46 -36.51
N GLY A 13 9.11 -4.14 -35.49
CA GLY A 13 8.33 -4.61 -34.37
C GLY A 13 7.48 -3.49 -33.80
N ALA A 14 6.26 -3.85 -33.41
CA ALA A 14 5.45 -3.05 -32.53
C ALA A 14 6.21 -2.92 -31.19
N SER A 15 7.08 -1.93 -31.08
CA SER A 15 7.33 -1.30 -29.80
C SER A 15 6.03 -0.56 -29.48
N THR A 16 5.11 -1.23 -28.78
CA THR A 16 4.13 -0.51 -27.99
C THR A 16 4.95 0.38 -27.08
N ALA A 17 4.90 1.69 -27.35
CA ALA A 17 5.38 2.67 -26.43
C ALA A 17 4.74 2.34 -25.09
N GLN A 18 5.54 1.86 -24.14
CA GLN A 18 5.14 1.86 -22.74
C GLN A 18 4.71 3.28 -22.45
N ASP A 19 3.45 3.45 -22.06
CA ASP A 19 2.90 4.73 -21.64
C ASP A 19 3.90 5.40 -20.70
N ILE A 20 4.49 6.50 -21.17
CA ILE A 20 5.24 7.44 -20.34
C ILE A 20 4.21 8.38 -19.68
N GLY A 21 3.11 7.80 -19.20
CA GLY A 21 2.17 8.45 -18.30
C GLY A 21 2.62 8.13 -16.89
N SER A 22 3.13 9.15 -16.19
CA SER A 22 3.31 9.21 -14.73
C SER A 22 3.52 7.85 -14.04
N ILE A 23 4.60 7.16 -14.36
CA ILE A 23 5.01 6.00 -13.56
C ILE A 23 5.59 6.62 -12.29
N CYS A 24 4.76 6.75 -11.24
CA CYS A 24 5.10 7.25 -9.91
C CYS A 24 6.06 6.30 -9.17
N HIS A 25 7.26 6.10 -9.73
CA HIS A 25 8.24 5.16 -9.18
C HIS A 25 9.65 5.72 -9.36
N SER A 26 10.33 5.94 -8.25
CA SER A 26 11.75 6.24 -8.21
C SER A 26 12.52 5.17 -7.44
N ASN A 27 12.37 3.87 -7.80
CA ASN A 27 13.37 2.85 -7.43
C ASN A 27 13.29 1.49 -8.15
N ARG A 28 12.78 1.40 -9.40
CA ARG A 28 12.70 0.12 -10.14
C ARG A 28 14.04 -0.61 -10.33
N LEU A 29 15.16 0.07 -10.09
CA LEU A 29 16.50 -0.51 -10.12
C LEU A 29 16.83 -1.35 -8.88
N GLN A 30 16.12 -1.15 -7.76
CA GLN A 30 16.31 -1.91 -6.52
C GLN A 30 15.16 -2.88 -6.28
N HIS A 31 13.92 -2.41 -6.43
CA HIS A 31 12.72 -3.21 -6.19
C HIS A 31 11.62 -2.92 -7.22
N THR A 32 10.92 -3.95 -7.68
CA THR A 32 9.67 -3.79 -8.44
C THR A 32 8.52 -3.40 -7.51
N GLU A 33 7.43 -2.91 -8.09
CA GLU A 33 6.18 -2.59 -7.39
C GLU A 33 5.68 -3.79 -6.58
N ASP A 34 5.60 -4.95 -7.23
CA ASP A 34 5.22 -6.22 -6.60
C ASP A 34 6.13 -6.55 -5.39
N GLN A 35 7.44 -6.31 -5.48
CA GLN A 35 8.37 -6.57 -4.37
C GLN A 35 8.17 -5.61 -3.19
N VAL A 36 7.81 -4.35 -3.45
CA VAL A 36 7.48 -3.39 -2.39
C VAL A 36 6.15 -3.76 -1.74
N ILE A 37 5.13 -4.09 -2.54
CA ILE A 37 3.83 -4.53 -2.05
C ILE A 37 3.97 -5.80 -1.18
N GLU A 38 4.69 -6.82 -1.67
CA GLU A 38 4.99 -8.03 -0.90
C GLU A 38 5.64 -7.69 0.44
N ARG A 39 6.59 -6.74 0.44
CA ARG A 39 7.26 -6.31 1.67
C ARG A 39 6.31 -5.58 2.62
N ILE A 40 5.43 -4.71 2.13
CA ILE A 40 4.42 -4.02 2.95
C ILE A 40 3.48 -5.06 3.57
N VAL A 41 2.98 -6.01 2.78
CA VAL A 41 2.08 -7.07 3.25
C VAL A 41 2.76 -7.94 4.30
N GLN A 42 4.01 -8.38 4.08
CA GLN A 42 4.77 -9.15 5.06
C GLN A 42 5.05 -8.39 6.37
N MET A 43 5.21 -7.07 6.27
CA MET A 43 5.42 -6.23 7.44
C MET A 43 4.13 -5.96 8.22
N MET A 44 3.00 -5.90 7.51
CA MET A 44 1.70 -5.68 8.12
C MET A 44 1.16 -6.99 8.73
N ASN A 45 1.26 -8.10 8.01
CA ASN A 45 0.86 -9.44 8.46
C ASN A 45 1.91 -10.05 9.38
N THR A 46 1.83 -9.72 10.67
CA THR A 46 2.87 -10.06 11.65
C THR A 46 2.78 -11.49 12.17
N ASP A 47 1.59 -12.09 12.14
CA ASP A 47 1.39 -13.48 12.57
C ASP A 47 1.37 -14.47 11.38
N PHE A 48 1.48 -13.95 10.16
CA PHE A 48 1.56 -14.71 8.90
C PHE A 48 0.35 -15.58 8.64
N ASP A 49 -0.84 -15.18 9.11
CA ASP A 49 -2.09 -15.81 8.71
C ASP A 49 -2.58 -15.28 7.34
N SER A 50 -3.82 -15.57 6.95
CA SER A 50 -4.35 -15.12 5.65
C SER A 50 -5.09 -13.78 5.72
N VAL A 51 -5.16 -13.13 6.89
CA VAL A 51 -6.06 -12.00 7.16
C VAL A 51 -5.31 -10.87 7.86
N ILE A 52 -5.35 -9.68 7.27
CA ILE A 52 -4.83 -8.48 7.91
C ILE A 52 -5.83 -7.95 8.92
N SER A 53 -5.50 -8.09 10.20
CA SER A 53 -6.31 -7.59 11.31
C SER A 53 -6.09 -6.11 11.59
N ARG A 54 -7.01 -5.47 12.32
CA ARG A 54 -6.85 -4.06 12.76
C ARG A 54 -5.61 -3.86 13.63
N LYS A 55 -5.26 -4.87 14.42
CA LYS A 55 -4.12 -4.85 15.34
C LYS A 55 -2.82 -4.74 14.54
N GLU A 56 -2.75 -5.51 13.47
CA GLU A 56 -1.63 -5.54 12.55
C GLU A 56 -1.44 -4.23 11.79
N VAL A 57 -2.54 -3.61 11.33
CA VAL A 57 -2.46 -2.27 10.73
C VAL A 57 -1.94 -1.25 11.75
N LEU A 58 -2.43 -1.28 13.00
CA LEU A 58 -1.93 -0.41 14.07
C LEU A 58 -0.43 -0.62 14.36
N VAL A 59 -0.02 -1.88 14.50
CA VAL A 59 1.39 -2.27 14.71
C VAL A 59 2.26 -1.78 13.56
N PHE A 60 1.81 -1.97 12.32
CA PHE A 60 2.51 -1.50 11.13
C PHE A 60 2.75 0.00 11.17
N PHE A 61 1.73 0.82 11.46
CA PHE A 61 1.89 2.27 11.54
C PHE A 61 2.79 2.69 12.71
N ALA A 62 2.65 2.06 13.87
CA ALA A 62 3.53 2.32 15.01
C ALA A 62 5.00 2.04 14.65
N GLU A 63 5.29 0.88 14.07
CA GLU A 63 6.64 0.50 13.66
C GLU A 63 7.16 1.32 12.48
N LEU A 64 6.29 1.72 11.55
CA LEU A 64 6.64 2.65 10.47
C LEU A 64 7.16 3.97 11.05
N MET A 65 6.47 4.48 12.06
CA MET A 65 6.83 5.71 12.80
C MET A 65 7.99 5.53 13.79
N GLY A 66 8.63 4.35 13.81
CA GLY A 66 9.77 4.06 14.68
C GLY A 66 9.40 3.75 16.14
N ILE A 67 8.12 3.54 16.44
CA ILE A 67 7.67 3.05 17.73
C ILE A 67 7.90 1.55 17.77
N GLN A 68 8.92 1.12 18.50
CA GLN A 68 9.28 -0.29 18.58
C GLN A 68 8.39 -1.00 19.60
N LEU A 69 7.42 -1.77 19.13
CA LEU A 69 6.46 -2.45 19.99
C LEU A 69 7.03 -3.72 20.64
N GLY A 70 7.99 -4.41 20.02
CA GLY A 70 8.82 -5.46 20.64
C GLY A 70 8.03 -6.45 21.52
N GLY A 71 8.49 -6.67 22.76
CA GLY A 71 7.86 -7.57 23.74
C GLY A 71 6.42 -7.21 24.17
N LEU A 72 5.87 -6.09 23.69
CA LEU A 72 4.48 -5.71 23.88
C LEU A 72 3.55 -6.33 22.83
N ILE A 73 4.07 -7.01 21.79
CA ILE A 73 3.23 -7.62 20.74
C ILE A 73 2.18 -8.57 21.34
N ASN A 74 2.55 -9.37 22.35
CA ASN A 74 1.63 -10.27 23.03
C ASN A 74 0.53 -9.49 23.78
N LEU A 75 0.89 -8.35 24.39
CA LEU A 75 -0.07 -7.48 25.06
C LEU A 75 -1.04 -6.87 24.04
N VAL A 76 -0.54 -6.38 22.89
CA VAL A 76 -1.35 -5.85 21.80
C VAL A 76 -2.29 -6.92 21.24
N ASN A 77 -1.80 -8.16 21.11
CA ASN A 77 -2.59 -9.29 20.64
C ASN A 77 -3.72 -9.67 21.60
N ASP A 78 -3.55 -9.47 22.91
CA ASP A 78 -4.60 -9.75 23.90
C ASP A 78 -5.62 -8.60 24.05
N MET A 79 -5.33 -7.40 23.51
CA MET A 79 -6.24 -6.25 23.61
C MET A 79 -7.48 -6.41 22.72
N THR A 80 -8.62 -5.86 23.17
CA THR A 80 -9.80 -5.68 22.32
C THR A 80 -9.61 -4.50 21.36
N ASN A 81 -10.42 -4.42 20.31
CA ASN A 81 -10.40 -3.27 19.40
C ASN A 81 -10.65 -1.94 20.12
N GLU A 82 -11.53 -1.92 21.14
CA GLU A 82 -11.80 -0.73 21.94
C GLU A 82 -10.59 -0.32 22.78
N GLN A 83 -9.88 -1.28 23.39
CA GLN A 83 -8.67 -1.00 24.15
C GLN A 83 -7.56 -0.46 23.24
N LEU A 84 -7.43 -1.00 22.03
CA LEU A 84 -6.47 -0.52 21.04
C LEU A 84 -6.78 0.90 20.58
N LEU A 85 -8.05 1.18 20.26
CA LEU A 85 -8.48 2.51 19.86
C LEU A 85 -8.24 3.52 20.99
N GLN A 86 -8.51 3.14 22.24
CA GLN A 86 -8.20 3.98 23.41
C GLN A 86 -6.71 4.23 23.59
N ALA A 87 -5.87 3.20 23.42
CA ALA A 87 -4.42 3.35 23.50
C ALA A 87 -3.86 4.26 22.40
N ALA A 88 -4.49 4.26 21.23
CA ALA A 88 -4.12 5.09 20.08
C ALA A 88 -4.87 6.44 20.01
N ALA A 89 -5.78 6.76 20.94
CA ALA A 89 -6.67 7.93 20.86
C ALA A 89 -5.97 9.30 20.86
N GLY A 90 -4.68 9.34 21.21
CA GLY A 90 -3.84 10.55 21.12
C GLY A 90 -2.74 10.47 20.07
N VAL A 91 -2.71 9.39 19.27
CA VAL A 91 -1.72 9.19 18.21
C VAL A 91 -2.30 9.69 16.91
N SER A 92 -1.59 10.63 16.28
CA SER A 92 -1.88 11.13 14.94
C SER A 92 -0.58 11.17 14.16
N ILE A 93 -0.64 10.72 12.91
CA ILE A 93 0.50 10.72 12.00
C ILE A 93 0.26 11.79 10.94
N GLU A 94 1.09 12.83 10.92
CA GLU A 94 1.03 13.86 9.89
C GLU A 94 1.55 13.35 8.53
N LYS A 95 1.01 13.87 7.43
CA LYS A 95 1.42 13.54 6.05
C LYS A 95 2.93 13.54 5.86
N GLU A 96 3.60 14.62 6.28
CA GLU A 96 5.06 14.73 6.10
C GLU A 96 5.84 13.68 6.90
N SER A 97 5.39 13.36 8.11
CA SER A 97 6.06 12.35 8.95
C SER A 97 5.86 10.95 8.38
N PHE A 98 4.64 10.62 7.96
CA PHE A 98 4.35 9.39 7.23
C PHE A 98 5.20 9.30 5.96
N SER A 99 5.26 10.37 5.17
CA SER A 99 5.91 10.35 3.88
C SER A 99 7.42 10.14 3.98
N HIS A 100 8.07 10.81 4.93
CA HIS A 100 9.49 10.57 5.20
C HIS A 100 9.75 9.16 5.70
N ALA A 101 8.92 8.63 6.62
CA ALA A 101 9.09 7.29 7.16
C ALA A 101 8.92 6.21 6.08
N TRP A 102 7.89 6.35 5.23
CA TRP A 102 7.64 5.44 4.11
C TRP A 102 8.78 5.50 3.09
N HIS A 103 9.16 6.70 2.64
CA HIS A 103 10.26 6.88 1.69
C HIS A 103 11.58 6.31 2.23
N ALA A 104 11.88 6.51 3.51
CA ALA A 104 13.08 5.95 4.12
C ALA A 104 13.08 4.42 4.18
N ARG A 105 11.90 3.80 4.33
CA ARG A 105 11.75 2.34 4.46
C ARG A 105 11.75 1.60 3.13
N PHE A 106 10.95 2.11 2.19
CA PHE A 106 10.60 1.44 0.94
C PHE A 106 11.25 2.09 -0.28
N HIS A 107 11.81 3.29 -0.12
CA HIS A 107 12.42 4.08 -1.19
C HIS A 107 11.47 4.41 -2.35
N ASP A 108 10.16 4.36 -2.13
CA ASP A 108 9.16 4.79 -3.10
C ASP A 108 9.25 6.29 -3.38
N ASN A 109 8.80 6.71 -4.57
CA ASN A 109 8.71 8.13 -4.89
C ASN A 109 7.66 8.82 -4.02
N TYR A 110 7.93 10.06 -3.59
CA TYR A 110 6.98 10.85 -2.79
C TYR A 110 5.59 10.98 -3.41
N ASP A 111 5.45 11.00 -4.74
CA ASP A 111 4.14 11.05 -5.41
C ASP A 111 3.27 9.82 -5.05
N PHE A 112 3.84 8.62 -5.09
CA PHE A 112 3.16 7.41 -4.63
C PHE A 112 2.89 7.46 -3.12
N VAL A 113 3.85 7.94 -2.33
CA VAL A 113 3.70 8.01 -0.88
C VAL A 113 2.58 8.97 -0.49
N TYR A 114 2.44 10.09 -1.21
CA TYR A 114 1.34 11.04 -1.02
C TYR A 114 0.01 10.44 -1.46
N ALA A 115 -0.05 9.75 -2.60
CA ALA A 115 -1.27 9.04 -3.02
C ALA A 115 -1.68 7.95 -2.01
N THR A 116 -0.70 7.26 -1.41
CA THR A 116 -0.93 6.27 -0.34
C THR A 116 -1.48 6.93 0.91
N PHE A 117 -0.87 8.05 1.34
CA PHE A 117 -1.36 8.83 2.47
C PHE A 117 -2.79 9.29 2.24
N ASP A 118 -3.07 9.89 1.08
CA ASP A 118 -4.40 10.44 0.74
C ASP A 118 -5.47 9.32 0.67
N ARG A 119 -5.07 8.08 0.38
CA ARG A 119 -5.98 6.93 0.44
C ARG A 119 -6.29 6.49 1.87
N PHE A 120 -5.40 6.78 2.82
CA PHE A 120 -5.52 6.44 4.24
C PHE A 120 -6.15 7.57 5.07
N ASP A 121 -5.92 8.84 4.71
CA ASP A 121 -6.55 10.04 5.28
C ASP A 121 -7.99 10.20 4.74
N ILE A 122 -8.88 9.35 5.25
CA ILE A 122 -10.27 9.29 4.80
C ILE A 122 -11.03 10.56 5.18
N SER A 123 -10.66 11.20 6.28
CA SER A 123 -11.29 12.45 6.71
C SER A 123 -10.80 13.67 5.92
N ASN A 124 -9.68 13.55 5.21
CA ASN A 124 -8.96 14.61 4.50
C ASN A 124 -8.56 15.76 5.44
N ASP A 125 -8.15 15.45 6.67
CA ASP A 125 -7.71 16.43 7.65
C ASP A 125 -6.18 16.57 7.73
N GLY A 126 -5.45 15.81 6.92
CA GLY A 126 -3.99 15.80 6.84
C GLY A 126 -3.32 14.92 7.89
N LEU A 127 -4.10 14.12 8.62
CA LEU A 127 -3.64 13.20 9.65
C LEU A 127 -4.07 11.76 9.32
N ILE A 128 -3.35 10.79 9.89
CA ILE A 128 -3.83 9.42 10.07
C ILE A 128 -3.93 9.19 11.57
N ASN A 129 -5.16 9.10 12.07
CA ASN A 129 -5.48 8.84 13.47
C ASN A 129 -6.00 7.40 13.67
N ALA A 130 -6.29 7.05 14.93
CA ALA A 130 -6.73 5.71 15.28
C ALA A 130 -8.07 5.28 14.62
N LEU A 131 -8.98 6.22 14.37
CA LEU A 131 -10.24 5.96 13.65
C LEU A 131 -9.99 5.73 12.16
N GLU A 132 -9.03 6.45 11.58
CA GLU A 132 -8.63 6.23 10.19
C GLU A 132 -7.99 4.87 10.00
N ILE A 133 -7.23 4.37 10.97
CA ILE A 133 -6.69 3.00 10.91
C ILE A 133 -7.81 1.95 10.84
N GLU A 134 -8.91 2.13 11.59
CA GLU A 134 -10.10 1.28 11.43
C GLU A 134 -10.72 1.44 10.04
N ALA A 135 -10.78 2.67 9.54
CA ALA A 135 -11.37 2.98 8.25
C ALA A 135 -10.50 2.50 7.07
N ILE A 136 -9.17 2.35 7.22
CA ILE A 136 -8.26 1.78 6.22
C ILE A 136 -8.63 0.32 5.93
N VAL A 137 -8.83 -0.50 6.98
CA VAL A 137 -9.26 -1.89 6.81
C VAL A 137 -10.58 -1.95 6.05
N ASN A 138 -11.53 -1.10 6.44
CA ASN A 138 -12.83 -1.00 5.75
C ASN A 138 -12.68 -0.50 4.30
N SER A 139 -11.73 0.38 4.00
CA SER A 139 -11.49 0.90 2.65
C SER A 139 -10.84 -0.13 1.74
N ALA A 140 -9.91 -0.92 2.26
CA ALA A 140 -9.30 -2.03 1.55
C ALA A 140 -10.34 -3.13 1.27
N LEU A 141 -11.18 -3.46 2.25
CA LEU A 141 -12.35 -4.33 2.06
C LEU A 141 -13.30 -3.79 1.00
N ALA A 142 -13.71 -2.52 1.07
CA ALA A 142 -14.61 -1.92 0.08
C ALA A 142 -14.03 -1.90 -1.34
N HIS A 143 -12.71 -1.93 -1.47
CA HIS A 143 -12.01 -2.00 -2.75
C HIS A 143 -11.89 -3.43 -3.29
N GLY A 144 -11.67 -4.40 -2.41
CA GLY A 144 -11.11 -5.69 -2.78
C GLY A 144 -11.80 -6.92 -2.23
N ASP A 145 -12.82 -6.80 -1.37
CA ASP A 145 -13.57 -7.91 -0.73
C ASP A 145 -14.36 -8.70 -1.79
N LYS A 146 -13.63 -9.57 -2.51
CA LYS A 146 -14.13 -10.33 -3.66
C LYS A 146 -15.00 -11.49 -3.22
N ASN A 147 -14.75 -12.02 -2.03
CA ASN A 147 -15.45 -13.18 -1.49
C ASN A 147 -16.63 -12.78 -0.58
N HIS A 148 -16.76 -11.49 -0.23
CA HIS A 148 -17.79 -10.90 0.62
C HIS A 148 -17.84 -11.51 2.03
N ASP A 149 -16.68 -11.93 2.56
CA ASP A 149 -16.57 -12.53 3.89
C ASP A 149 -16.28 -11.51 5.00
N GLY A 150 -16.01 -10.25 4.61
CA GLY A 150 -15.75 -9.13 5.51
C GLY A 150 -14.40 -9.19 6.22
N LYS A 151 -13.45 -9.98 5.71
CA LYS A 151 -12.06 -10.06 6.21
C LYS A 151 -11.10 -9.56 5.14
N LEU A 152 -10.15 -8.74 5.56
CA LEU A 152 -9.14 -8.22 4.64
C LEU A 152 -8.11 -9.30 4.39
N GLU A 153 -8.28 -10.10 3.34
CA GLU A 153 -7.28 -11.09 2.97
C GLU A 153 -6.02 -10.42 2.41
N THR A 154 -4.87 -11.11 2.51
CA THR A 154 -3.59 -10.56 2.02
C THR A 154 -3.65 -10.12 0.55
N GLU A 155 -4.34 -10.90 -0.29
CA GLU A 155 -4.54 -10.67 -1.72
C GLU A 155 -5.40 -9.43 -2.00
N GLU A 156 -6.28 -9.08 -1.08
CA GLU A 156 -7.15 -7.91 -1.17
C GLU A 156 -6.39 -6.65 -0.81
N LEU A 157 -5.50 -6.73 0.20
CA LEU A 157 -4.55 -5.66 0.50
C LEU A 157 -3.56 -5.44 -0.66
N VAL A 158 -3.04 -6.51 -1.27
CA VAL A 158 -2.22 -6.41 -2.50
C VAL A 158 -2.98 -5.67 -3.59
N SER A 159 -4.21 -6.10 -3.88
CA SER A 159 -5.05 -5.48 -4.92
C SER A 159 -5.29 -4.00 -4.65
N PHE A 160 -5.52 -3.64 -3.38
CA PHE A 160 -5.69 -2.25 -2.96
C PHE A 160 -4.41 -1.41 -3.16
N LEU A 161 -3.24 -1.90 -2.76
CA LEU A 161 -1.97 -1.19 -2.93
C LEU A 161 -1.60 -1.03 -4.40
N GLU A 162 -1.80 -2.07 -5.23
CA GLU A 162 -1.64 -1.97 -6.68
C GLU A 162 -2.51 -0.87 -7.29
N SER A 163 -3.72 -0.69 -6.78
CA SER A 163 -4.64 0.34 -7.29
C SER A 163 -4.10 1.75 -7.05
N ILE A 164 -3.35 1.97 -5.97
CA ILE A 164 -2.73 3.26 -5.66
C ILE A 164 -1.56 3.49 -6.61
N TYR A 165 -0.69 2.49 -6.78
CA TYR A 165 0.43 2.56 -7.73
C TYR A 165 0.00 2.84 -9.17
N LYS A 166 -1.16 2.34 -9.60
CA LYS A 166 -1.69 2.57 -10.96
C LYS A 166 -2.28 3.97 -11.17
N ASN A 167 -2.56 4.73 -10.09
CA ASN A 167 -3.33 5.97 -10.14
C ASN A 167 -2.63 7.17 -9.49
N CYS A 168 -1.33 7.05 -9.20
CA CYS A 168 -0.44 8.20 -9.13
C CYS A 168 0.20 8.44 -10.54
#